data_AF-A0A8H5GW84-F1
#
_entry.id   AF-A0A8H5GW84-F1
#
_cell.length_a   1.000
_cell.length_b   1.000
_cell.length_c   1.000
_cell.angle_alpha   90.00
_cell.angle_beta   90.00
_cell.angle_gamma   90.00
#
_symmetry.space_group_name_H-M   'P 1'
#
loop_
_entity.id
_entity.type
_entity.pdbx_description
1 polymer ?
#
loop_
_entity_poly.entity_id
_entity_poly.type
_entity_poly.pdbx_seq_one_letter_code
_entity_poly.pdbx_strand_id
1 'polypeptide(L)'
;MQSLLARTPRLAAHRLPMSAARALSSTAARTQAVPTEKPVLMKEFKIYRWNPDQPDKKPTLQSYQIDLNQTGPMILDALIKIKNEVDPTLTFRRSCREGICGSCAMNIDGQNTLACLCRIQRDGTKDTKIYPLPHMYIVKDLVPDLTLFYKQYKSIQPYLQNDNPPEKGEFIQSQEDRKKLDGLYECILCACCSTSCPSYWWNQDEYLGPATLMQAYRWIADSRDSYGAERKEKLQNEMSLYRCHTIFNCTSRPHSSLLSFFLFHLLLCFSFILSSFYLSFYLPIHTWIQNHARYYPSTCLTPAPRLSSLSYPIPGSVNVTRSRTCPKGLNPAAAIARIKLELATE
;
A
#
# COMPACT_ATOMS: atom_id res chain seq x y z
N MET A 1 -98.98 17.96 37.08
CA MET A 1 -99.96 18.04 35.98
C MET A 1 -99.38 17.34 34.77
N GLN A 2 -100.25 16.61 34.09
CA GLN A 2 -100.08 15.68 32.96
C GLN A 2 -99.11 16.13 31.86
N SER A 3 -98.39 15.17 31.26
CA SER A 3 -98.72 14.74 29.89
C SER A 3 -97.97 13.46 29.50
N LEU A 4 -98.76 12.44 29.18
CA LEU A 4 -98.40 11.16 28.56
C LEU A 4 -97.88 11.33 27.13
N LEU A 5 -97.17 10.30 26.63
CA LEU A 5 -97.42 9.51 25.40
C LEU A 5 -96.16 8.64 25.15
N ALA A 6 -96.11 7.34 25.50
CA ALA A 6 -96.57 6.16 24.73
C ALA A 6 -96.05 6.12 23.28
N ARG A 7 -95.57 5.05 22.65
CA ARG A 7 -95.35 3.59 22.88
C ARG A 7 -94.58 3.11 21.62
N THR A 8 -93.81 2.01 21.66
CA THR A 8 -93.74 0.89 20.66
C THR A 8 -92.47 0.01 20.82
N PRO A 9 -92.47 -1.26 20.33
CA PRO A 9 -91.91 -2.39 21.07
C PRO A 9 -90.58 -2.97 20.54
N ARG A 10 -89.97 -3.82 21.38
CA ARG A 10 -88.90 -4.76 21.03
C ARG A 10 -89.35 -5.72 19.93
N LEU A 11 -88.52 -5.90 18.89
CA LEU A 11 -88.57 -7.06 17.99
C LEU A 11 -87.17 -7.65 17.77
N ALA A 12 -87.18 -8.96 17.56
CA ALA A 12 -86.11 -9.92 17.79
C ALA A 12 -84.91 -9.85 16.83
N ALA A 13 -83.76 -10.29 17.33
CA ALA A 13 -82.53 -10.49 16.57
C ALA A 13 -82.68 -11.65 15.57
N HIS A 14 -82.59 -11.35 14.27
CA HIS A 14 -82.40 -12.36 13.23
C HIS A 14 -80.91 -12.60 12.98
N ARG A 15 -80.52 -13.87 13.06
CA ARG A 15 -79.19 -14.41 12.74
C ARG A 15 -78.92 -14.27 11.23
N LEU A 16 -77.76 -13.70 10.88
CA LEU A 16 -77.17 -13.79 9.55
C LEU A 16 -76.21 -15.00 9.49
N PRO A 17 -76.08 -15.68 8.33
CA PRO A 17 -75.34 -16.93 8.23
C PRO A 17 -73.82 -16.70 8.28
N MET A 18 -73.11 -17.61 8.95
CA MET A 18 -71.65 -17.65 9.00
C MET A 18 -71.05 -17.74 7.59
N SER A 19 -70.29 -16.71 7.21
CA SER A 19 -69.37 -16.79 6.08
C SER A 19 -68.29 -17.83 6.38
N ALA A 20 -68.10 -18.75 5.44
CA ALA A 20 -67.13 -19.82 5.49
C ALA A 20 -65.71 -19.28 5.65
N ALA A 21 -65.09 -19.56 6.79
CA ALA A 21 -63.65 -19.35 6.97
C ALA A 21 -62.91 -20.33 6.05
N ARG A 22 -62.24 -19.80 5.01
CA ARG A 22 -61.23 -20.56 4.25
C ARG A 22 -60.07 -20.88 5.19
N ALA A 23 -60.07 -22.09 5.74
CA ALA A 23 -58.90 -22.65 6.39
C ALA A 23 -57.83 -22.97 5.33
N LEU A 24 -56.76 -22.18 5.30
CA LEU A 24 -55.53 -22.54 4.59
C LEU A 24 -54.84 -23.64 5.40
N SER A 25 -55.19 -24.89 5.12
CA SER A 25 -54.48 -26.05 5.64
C SER A 25 -53.14 -26.19 4.90
N SER A 26 -52.06 -25.66 5.48
CA SER A 26 -50.70 -25.89 4.97
C SER A 26 -50.16 -27.21 5.53
N THR A 27 -50.49 -28.33 4.90
CA THR A 27 -49.90 -29.64 5.18
C THR A 27 -48.54 -29.83 4.49
N ALA A 28 -47.68 -28.81 4.53
CA ALA A 28 -46.28 -28.97 4.16
C ALA A 28 -45.48 -29.18 5.44
N ALA A 29 -45.16 -30.44 5.76
CA ALA A 29 -44.13 -30.75 6.74
C ALA A 29 -42.85 -30.03 6.30
N ARG A 30 -42.46 -29.00 7.06
CA ARG A 30 -41.26 -28.22 6.81
C ARG A 30 -40.08 -29.10 7.22
N THR A 31 -39.60 -29.94 6.31
CA THR A 31 -38.34 -30.66 6.49
C THR A 31 -37.27 -29.59 6.67
N GLN A 32 -36.87 -29.34 7.92
CA GLN A 32 -35.71 -28.50 8.19
C GLN A 32 -34.53 -29.20 7.53
N ALA A 33 -33.87 -28.52 6.59
CA ALA A 33 -32.68 -29.06 5.96
C ALA A 33 -31.67 -29.39 7.07
N VAL A 34 -31.33 -30.67 7.21
CA VAL A 34 -30.24 -31.10 8.09
C VAL A 34 -28.98 -30.36 7.61
N PRO A 35 -28.28 -29.61 8.47
CA PRO A 35 -27.05 -28.93 8.07
C PRO A 35 -26.08 -29.97 7.53
N THR A 36 -25.79 -29.92 6.24
CA THR A 36 -24.77 -30.76 5.64
C THR A 36 -23.44 -30.31 6.24
N GLU A 37 -22.80 -31.16 7.05
CA GLU A 37 -21.48 -30.86 7.60
C GLU A 37 -20.52 -30.62 6.44
N LYS A 38 -20.04 -29.37 6.33
CA LYS A 38 -19.08 -29.01 5.29
C LYS A 38 -17.80 -29.83 5.51
N PRO A 39 -17.19 -30.37 4.45
CA PRO A 39 -15.95 -31.13 4.58
C PRO A 39 -14.89 -30.25 5.24
N VAL A 40 -14.22 -30.78 6.27
CA VAL A 40 -13.20 -30.05 7.05
C VAL A 40 -12.07 -29.60 6.11
N LEU A 41 -11.83 -28.30 6.04
CA LEU A 41 -10.78 -27.72 5.20
C LEU A 41 -9.61 -27.30 6.08
N MET A 42 -8.71 -28.24 6.35
CA MET A 42 -7.52 -27.97 7.15
C MET A 42 -6.47 -27.20 6.35
N LYS A 43 -5.92 -26.15 6.95
CA LYS A 43 -4.81 -25.36 6.40
C LYS A 43 -3.69 -25.25 7.43
N GLU A 44 -2.46 -25.44 6.97
CA GLU A 44 -1.26 -25.26 7.77
C GLU A 44 -0.74 -23.80 7.69
N PHE A 45 -0.55 -23.18 8.85
CA PHE A 45 0.10 -21.89 9.03
C PHE A 45 1.44 -22.09 9.73
N LYS A 46 2.54 -21.64 9.11
CA LYS A 46 3.88 -21.65 9.69
C LYS A 46 4.21 -20.26 10.20
N ILE A 47 4.25 -20.09 11.51
CA ILE A 47 4.39 -18.79 12.15
C ILE A 47 5.76 -18.69 12.82
N TYR A 48 6.44 -17.58 12.59
CA TYR A 48 7.66 -17.22 13.28
C TYR A 48 7.41 -17.01 14.78
N ARG A 49 8.18 -17.70 15.62
CA ARG A 49 8.12 -17.62 17.09
C ARG A 49 9.47 -17.26 17.67
N TRP A 50 9.46 -16.30 18.59
CA TRP A 50 10.64 -15.93 19.37
C TRP A 50 10.21 -15.30 20.69
N ASN A 51 10.81 -15.73 21.79
CA ASN A 51 10.50 -15.23 23.12
C ASN A 51 11.76 -14.61 23.77
N PRO A 52 11.74 -13.32 24.17
CA PRO A 52 12.88 -12.69 24.85
C PRO A 52 13.20 -13.31 26.21
N ASP A 53 12.23 -13.94 26.89
CA ASP A 53 12.44 -14.57 28.20
C ASP A 53 13.34 -15.81 28.14
N GLN A 54 13.57 -16.36 26.94
CA GLN A 54 14.43 -17.51 26.69
C GLN A 54 15.48 -17.17 25.63
N PRO A 55 16.48 -16.32 25.97
CA PRO A 55 17.43 -15.77 25.00
C PRO A 55 18.27 -16.85 24.30
N ASP A 56 18.48 -18.00 24.94
CA ASP A 56 19.27 -19.11 24.40
C ASP A 56 18.56 -19.82 23.23
N LYS A 57 17.24 -19.67 23.10
CA LYS A 57 16.48 -20.32 22.03
C LYS A 57 16.49 -19.46 20.77
N LYS A 58 17.04 -20.03 19.71
CA LYS A 58 16.95 -19.46 18.37
C LYS A 58 15.48 -19.37 17.92
N PRO A 59 15.14 -18.41 17.07
CA PRO A 59 13.80 -18.32 16.50
C PRO A 59 13.42 -19.57 15.73
N THR A 60 12.16 -20.00 15.85
CA THR A 60 11.65 -21.21 15.21
C THR A 60 10.38 -20.92 14.42
N LEU A 61 10.13 -21.73 13.40
CA LEU A 61 8.84 -21.77 12.71
C LEU A 61 7.97 -22.84 13.36
N GLN A 62 6.83 -22.44 13.91
CA GLN A 62 5.86 -23.34 14.49
C GLN A 62 4.67 -23.52 13.53
N SER A 63 4.29 -24.77 13.28
CA SER A 63 3.16 -25.12 12.44
C SER A 63 1.86 -25.20 13.26
N TYR A 64 0.81 -24.57 12.76
CA TYR A 64 -0.54 -24.64 13.30
C TYR A 64 -1.51 -25.09 12.22
N GLN A 65 -2.33 -26.10 12.53
CA GLN A 65 -3.39 -26.56 11.63
C GLN A 65 -4.72 -25.98 12.07
N ILE A 66 -5.42 -25.31 11.16
CA ILE A 66 -6.70 -24.63 11.45
C ILE A 66 -7.74 -25.04 10.41
N ASP A 67 -8.96 -25.31 10.87
CA ASP A 67 -10.11 -25.52 10.00
C ASP A 67 -10.63 -24.17 9.45
N LEU A 68 -10.57 -24.02 8.12
CA LEU A 68 -11.01 -22.83 7.41
C LEU A 68 -12.53 -22.65 7.39
N ASN A 69 -13.32 -23.70 7.70
CA ASN A 69 -14.77 -23.58 7.81
C ASN A 69 -15.21 -22.86 9.10
N GLN A 70 -14.40 -22.99 10.16
CA GLN A 70 -14.65 -22.36 11.46
C GLN A 70 -13.86 -21.05 11.67
N THR A 71 -13.25 -20.54 10.60
CA THR A 71 -12.38 -19.36 10.64
C THR A 71 -12.88 -18.30 9.67
N GLY A 72 -12.70 -17.04 10.03
CA GLY A 72 -12.94 -15.91 9.14
C GLY A 72 -12.07 -15.96 7.87
N PRO A 73 -12.41 -15.18 6.83
CA PRO A 73 -11.71 -15.23 5.55
C PRO A 73 -10.31 -14.59 5.57
N MET A 74 -9.94 -13.85 6.62
CA MET A 74 -8.70 -13.08 6.68
C MET A 74 -7.64 -13.75 7.55
N ILE A 75 -6.35 -13.48 7.25
CA ILE A 75 -5.21 -14.02 8.03
C ILE A 75 -5.27 -13.58 9.49
N LEU A 76 -5.73 -12.35 9.76
CA LEU A 76 -5.92 -11.89 11.14
C LEU A 76 -6.91 -12.76 11.93
N ASP A 77 -7.97 -13.26 11.29
CA ASP A 77 -8.95 -14.12 11.95
C ASP A 77 -8.32 -15.46 12.35
N ALA A 78 -7.48 -16.02 11.48
CA ALA A 78 -6.71 -17.23 11.78
C ALA A 78 -5.73 -17.01 12.95
N LEU A 79 -5.01 -15.89 12.98
CA LEU A 79 -4.10 -15.56 14.09
C LEU A 79 -4.83 -15.40 15.42
N ILE A 80 -6.01 -14.77 15.41
CA ILE A 80 -6.84 -14.62 16.61
C ILE A 80 -7.35 -15.99 17.07
N LYS A 81 -7.81 -16.86 16.15
CA LYS A 81 -8.26 -18.20 16.48
C LYS A 81 -7.14 -19.04 17.09
N ILE A 82 -5.95 -19.04 16.48
CA ILE A 82 -4.75 -19.71 17.02
C ILE A 82 -4.47 -19.22 18.43
N LYS A 83 -4.49 -17.91 18.67
CA LYS A 83 -4.22 -17.35 19.99
C LYS A 83 -5.28 -17.75 21.03
N ASN A 84 -6.55 -17.78 20.66
CA ASN A 84 -7.64 -18.01 21.61
C ASN A 84 -7.87 -19.50 21.92
N GLU A 85 -7.67 -20.38 20.94
CA GLU A 85 -8.07 -21.79 21.04
C GLU A 85 -6.90 -22.77 21.08
N VAL A 86 -5.73 -22.41 20.52
CA VAL A 86 -4.61 -23.35 20.34
C VAL A 86 -3.41 -22.97 21.20
N ASP A 87 -2.94 -21.73 21.09
CA ASP A 87 -1.72 -21.26 21.76
C ASP A 87 -1.84 -19.80 22.23
N PRO A 88 -2.19 -19.57 23.52
CA PRO A 88 -2.34 -18.22 24.07
C PRO A 88 -1.04 -17.43 24.13
N THR A 89 0.12 -18.07 23.96
CA THR A 89 1.43 -17.39 24.02
C THR A 89 1.75 -16.59 22.75
N LEU A 90 1.07 -16.88 21.63
CA LEU A 90 1.28 -16.20 20.35
C LEU A 90 1.03 -14.69 20.47
N THR A 91 2.02 -13.87 20.11
CA THR A 91 1.96 -12.42 20.25
C THR A 91 2.03 -11.70 18.90
N PHE A 92 1.08 -10.79 18.63
CA PHE A 92 1.04 -9.96 17.43
C PHE A 92 0.26 -8.66 17.68
N ARG A 93 0.51 -7.63 16.85
CA ARG A 93 -0.21 -6.35 16.93
C ARG A 93 -1.47 -6.36 16.06
N ARG A 94 -2.59 -5.89 16.60
CA ARG A 94 -3.87 -5.73 15.89
C ARG A 94 -4.75 -4.68 16.57
N SER A 95 -5.60 -4.00 15.79
CA SER A 95 -6.63 -3.10 16.31
C SER A 95 -7.89 -3.09 15.42
N CYS A 96 -7.89 -2.34 14.32
CA CYS A 96 -9.13 -1.91 13.63
C CYS A 96 -9.92 -3.04 12.92
N ARG A 97 -9.23 -3.93 12.19
CA ARG A 97 -9.75 -5.01 11.29
C ARG A 97 -10.16 -4.61 9.86
N GLU A 98 -10.22 -3.33 9.54
CA GLU A 98 -10.56 -2.77 8.21
C GLU A 98 -9.34 -2.14 7.50
N GLY A 99 -8.14 -2.32 8.05
CA GLY A 99 -6.89 -1.88 7.44
C GLY A 99 -6.66 -0.37 7.44
N ILE A 100 -7.12 0.33 8.48
CA ILE A 100 -6.87 1.77 8.66
C ILE A 100 -5.79 2.09 9.70
N CYS A 101 -5.64 1.28 10.76
CA CYS A 101 -4.67 1.57 11.84
C CYS A 101 -3.21 1.25 11.50
N GLY A 102 -2.94 0.41 10.50
CA GLY A 102 -1.60 -0.02 10.12
C GLY A 102 -0.89 -0.99 11.08
N SER A 103 -1.48 -1.35 12.23
CA SER A 103 -0.79 -2.11 13.28
C SER A 103 -0.49 -3.57 12.94
N CYS A 104 -1.30 -4.21 12.09
CA CYS A 104 -1.20 -5.63 11.74
C CYS A 104 -0.30 -5.89 10.51
N ALA A 105 0.70 -5.04 10.31
CA ALA A 105 1.68 -5.17 9.25
C ALA A 105 2.65 -6.32 9.55
N MET A 106 2.76 -7.27 8.62
CA MET A 106 3.63 -8.44 8.73
C MET A 106 3.94 -8.98 7.33
N ASN A 107 4.88 -9.93 7.26
CA ASN A 107 5.21 -10.60 6.00
C ASN A 107 4.42 -11.91 5.89
N ILE A 108 3.59 -12.02 4.86
CA ILE A 108 2.75 -13.19 4.58
C ILE A 108 3.16 -13.73 3.22
N ASP A 109 3.63 -14.98 3.18
CA ASP A 109 4.12 -15.66 1.97
C ASP A 109 5.16 -14.87 1.18
N GLY A 110 6.04 -14.15 1.88
CA GLY A 110 7.10 -13.33 1.30
C GLY A 110 6.69 -11.89 0.98
N GLN A 111 5.41 -11.52 1.14
CA GLN A 111 4.93 -10.16 0.86
C GLN A 111 4.54 -9.41 2.13
N ASN A 112 5.01 -8.17 2.27
CA ASN A 112 4.60 -7.28 3.36
C ASN A 112 3.17 -6.78 3.11
N THR A 113 2.24 -7.14 3.98
CA THR A 113 0.83 -6.75 3.86
C THR A 113 0.18 -6.61 5.24
N LEU A 114 -1.08 -6.19 5.25
CA LEU A 114 -1.89 -6.13 6.47
C LEU A 114 -2.64 -7.44 6.65
N ALA A 115 -2.45 -8.10 7.79
CA ALA A 115 -3.11 -9.37 8.07
C ALA A 115 -4.64 -9.31 8.02
N CYS A 116 -5.23 -8.13 8.31
CA CYS A 116 -6.68 -7.93 8.27
C CYS A 116 -7.26 -7.78 6.86
N LEU A 117 -6.45 -7.44 5.86
CA LEU A 117 -6.88 -7.32 4.46
C LEU A 117 -6.42 -8.51 3.61
N CYS A 118 -5.45 -9.28 4.11
CA CYS A 118 -4.95 -10.47 3.43
C CYS A 118 -5.94 -11.63 3.59
N ARG A 119 -6.56 -12.02 2.48
CA ARG A 119 -7.46 -13.18 2.43
C ARG A 119 -6.66 -14.48 2.50
N ILE A 120 -7.19 -15.46 3.22
CA ILE A 120 -6.66 -16.82 3.25
C ILE A 120 -7.01 -17.50 1.92
N GLN A 121 -5.99 -18.06 1.26
CA GLN A 121 -6.18 -18.89 0.07
C GLN A 121 -6.77 -20.25 0.48
N ARG A 122 -7.99 -20.54 -0.01
CA ARG A 122 -8.77 -21.75 0.31
C ARG A 122 -8.47 -22.92 -0.63
N ASP A 123 -7.86 -22.66 -1.77
CA ASP A 123 -7.34 -23.61 -2.73
C ASP A 123 -6.05 -24.26 -2.17
N GLY A 124 -6.23 -25.40 -1.51
CA GLY A 124 -5.24 -26.00 -0.61
C GLY A 124 -4.24 -26.94 -1.27
N THR A 125 -2.96 -26.58 -1.16
CA THR A 125 -1.81 -27.51 -0.96
C THR A 125 -0.62 -26.78 -0.36
N LYS A 126 -0.48 -25.47 -0.63
CA LYS A 126 0.63 -24.67 -0.11
C LYS A 126 0.40 -24.24 1.35
N ASP A 127 1.43 -24.36 2.18
CA ASP A 127 1.52 -23.80 3.52
C ASP A 127 1.57 -22.26 3.46
N THR A 128 0.93 -21.58 4.42
CA THR A 128 1.03 -20.12 4.54
C THR A 128 2.07 -19.77 5.59
N LYS A 129 3.11 -19.05 5.19
CA LYS A 129 4.22 -18.65 6.07
C LYS A 129 4.04 -17.21 6.53
N ILE A 130 4.11 -17.00 7.84
CA ILE A 130 3.92 -15.70 8.47
C ILE A 130 5.17 -15.34 9.26
N TYR A 131 5.80 -14.23 8.87
CA TYR A 131 6.97 -13.65 9.51
C TYR A 131 6.67 -12.24 10.01
N PRO A 132 7.42 -11.73 11.01
CA PRO A 132 7.41 -10.31 11.31
C PRO A 132 7.88 -9.47 10.12
N LEU A 133 7.73 -8.15 10.22
CA LEU A 133 8.30 -7.26 9.22
C LEU A 133 9.83 -7.50 9.11
N PRO A 134 10.36 -7.67 7.90
CA PRO A 134 11.76 -8.05 7.71
C PRO A 134 12.71 -6.90 8.07
N HIS A 135 13.94 -7.26 8.45
CA HIS A 135 15.02 -6.33 8.81
C HIS A 135 14.65 -5.32 9.92
N MET A 136 13.80 -5.73 10.84
CA MET A 136 13.51 -5.01 12.07
C MET A 136 13.93 -5.88 13.26
N TYR A 137 14.36 -5.24 14.36
CA TYR A 137 14.55 -5.96 15.62
C TYR A 137 13.21 -6.51 16.10
N ILE A 138 13.20 -7.72 16.64
CA ILE A 138 11.97 -8.40 17.05
C ILE A 138 11.89 -8.30 18.57
N VAL A 139 10.75 -7.82 19.08
CA VAL A 139 10.48 -7.73 20.52
C VAL A 139 9.92 -9.05 21.03
N LYS A 140 8.99 -9.66 20.30
CA LYS A 140 8.41 -10.98 20.60
C LYS A 140 7.58 -11.47 19.41
N ASP A 141 7.73 -12.73 19.00
CA ASP A 141 6.96 -13.36 17.93
C ASP A 141 6.84 -12.47 16.66
N LEU A 142 5.64 -11.96 16.36
CA LEU A 142 5.35 -11.13 15.18
C LEU A 142 5.40 -9.62 15.50
N VAL A 143 5.97 -9.22 16.62
CA VAL A 143 6.02 -7.83 17.10
C VAL A 143 7.42 -7.26 16.85
N PRO A 144 7.63 -6.49 15.77
CA PRO A 144 8.90 -5.79 15.54
C PRO A 144 9.01 -4.52 16.42
N ASP A 145 10.23 -4.07 16.66
CA ASP A 145 10.51 -2.74 17.17
C ASP A 145 10.36 -1.70 16.05
N LEU A 146 9.55 -0.66 16.30
CA LEU A 146 9.29 0.43 15.36
C LEU A 146 9.85 1.76 15.87
N THR A 147 10.68 1.75 16.92
CA THR A 147 11.23 2.96 17.54
C THR A 147 12.03 3.80 16.55
N LEU A 148 12.90 3.18 15.74
CA LEU A 148 13.67 3.88 14.70
C LEU A 148 12.76 4.51 13.65
N PHE A 149 11.75 3.77 13.19
CA PHE A 149 10.78 4.25 12.20
C PHE A 149 10.04 5.51 12.69
N TYR A 150 9.58 5.53 13.96
CA TYR A 150 8.93 6.70 14.52
C TYR A 150 9.90 7.85 14.81
N LYS A 151 11.16 7.54 15.17
CA LYS A 151 12.21 8.57 15.33
C LYS A 151 12.47 9.30 14.02
N GLN A 152 12.55 8.58 12.90
CA GLN A 152 12.68 9.16 11.56
C GLN A 152 11.44 9.94 11.14
N TYR A 153 10.23 9.45 11.46
CA TYR A 153 9.01 10.21 11.21
C TYR A 153 8.97 11.51 12.03
N LYS A 154 9.51 11.52 13.25
CA LYS A 154 9.60 12.75 14.06
C LYS A 154 10.64 13.73 13.51
N SER A 155 11.73 13.26 12.91
CA SER A 155 12.81 14.13 12.41
C SER A 155 12.37 15.04 11.25
N ILE A 156 11.35 14.64 10.49
CA ILE A 156 10.78 15.47 9.42
C ILE A 156 9.81 16.56 9.92
N GLN A 157 9.59 16.67 11.25
CA GLN A 157 8.70 17.64 11.88
C GLN A 157 7.30 17.67 11.21
N PRO A 158 6.51 16.58 11.28
CA PRO A 158 5.33 16.39 10.45
C PRO A 158 4.10 17.13 10.99
N TYR A 159 4.20 18.46 11.07
CA TYR A 159 3.14 19.38 11.46
C TYR A 159 3.24 20.65 10.62
N LEU A 160 2.13 21.39 10.52
CA LEU A 160 2.07 22.62 9.74
C LEU A 160 2.95 23.70 10.37
N GLN A 161 3.87 24.26 9.59
CA GLN A 161 4.73 25.38 9.99
C GLN A 161 4.47 26.58 9.07
N ASN A 162 4.07 27.71 9.65
CA ASN A 162 3.80 28.94 8.93
C ASN A 162 3.98 30.13 9.87
N ASP A 163 4.73 31.15 9.44
CA ASP A 163 5.03 32.35 10.23
C ASP A 163 3.91 33.40 10.17
N ASN A 164 3.05 33.32 9.15
CA ASN A 164 1.96 34.27 8.90
C ASN A 164 0.60 33.56 8.92
N PRO A 165 0.10 33.13 10.10
CA PRO A 165 -1.24 32.58 10.22
C PRO A 165 -2.30 33.66 9.93
N PRO A 166 -3.46 33.29 9.34
CA PRO A 166 -4.53 34.24 9.06
C PRO A 166 -5.08 34.85 10.35
N GLU A 167 -5.28 36.18 10.37
CA GLU A 167 -5.79 36.91 11.56
C GLU A 167 -7.17 36.42 12.01
N LYS A 168 -8.01 35.95 11.07
CA LYS A 168 -9.31 35.35 11.33
C LYS A 168 -9.62 34.24 10.33
N GLY A 169 -10.09 33.09 10.83
CA GLY A 169 -10.60 31.99 10.01
C GLY A 169 -9.56 30.91 9.69
N GLU A 170 -9.86 30.12 8.66
CA GLU A 170 -9.05 28.99 8.21
C GLU A 170 -8.00 29.41 7.17
N PHE A 171 -6.96 28.60 6.97
CA PHE A 171 -6.04 28.77 5.84
C PHE A 171 -6.79 28.56 4.52
N ILE A 172 -6.74 29.55 3.64
CA ILE A 172 -7.33 29.44 2.30
C ILE A 172 -6.45 28.52 1.46
N GLN A 173 -7.04 27.44 0.93
CA GLN A 173 -6.37 26.50 0.03
C GLN A 173 -7.27 26.23 -1.18
N SER A 174 -6.71 26.33 -2.38
CA SER A 174 -7.42 26.01 -3.62
C SER A 174 -7.68 24.49 -3.73
N GLN A 175 -8.71 24.10 -4.49
CA GLN A 175 -8.98 22.68 -4.73
C GLN A 175 -7.81 22.00 -5.45
N GLU A 176 -7.12 22.72 -6.34
CA GLU A 176 -5.95 22.21 -7.06
C GLU A 176 -4.78 21.92 -6.12
N ASP A 177 -4.51 22.82 -5.17
CA ASP A 177 -3.46 22.61 -4.17
C ASP A 177 -3.80 21.47 -3.22
N ARG A 178 -5.06 21.38 -2.78
CA ARG A 178 -5.51 20.26 -1.94
C ARG A 178 -5.36 18.92 -2.67
N LYS A 179 -5.62 18.89 -3.99
CA LYS A 179 -5.49 17.68 -4.82
C LYS A 179 -4.04 17.19 -4.95
N LYS A 180 -3.03 18.06 -4.78
CA LYS A 180 -1.61 17.65 -4.75
C LYS A 180 -1.30 16.72 -3.58
N LEU A 181 -2.08 16.78 -2.51
CA LEU A 181 -1.91 15.95 -1.31
C LEU A 181 -2.56 14.57 -1.44
N ASP A 182 -3.46 14.36 -2.41
CA ASP A 182 -4.12 13.07 -2.63
C ASP A 182 -3.10 11.99 -3.01
N GLY A 183 -3.16 10.84 -2.33
CA GLY A 183 -2.18 9.77 -2.41
C GLY A 183 -0.97 9.92 -1.48
N LEU A 184 -0.91 10.99 -0.67
CA LEU A 184 0.14 11.21 0.33
C LEU A 184 -0.39 11.12 1.78
N TYR A 185 -1.51 11.78 2.10
CA TYR A 185 -2.03 11.83 3.47
C TYR A 185 -2.72 10.54 3.92
N GLU A 186 -3.11 9.67 2.99
CA GLU A 186 -3.75 8.37 3.25
C GLU A 186 -2.77 7.33 3.83
N CYS A 187 -1.50 7.72 4.04
CA CYS A 187 -0.50 6.88 4.68
C CYS A 187 -0.89 6.58 6.12
N ILE A 188 -1.02 5.29 6.43
CA ILE A 188 -1.36 4.79 7.76
C ILE A 188 -0.14 4.40 8.61
N LEU A 189 1.08 4.78 8.17
CA LEU A 189 2.34 4.50 8.87
C LEU A 189 2.55 3.02 9.25
N CYS A 190 2.15 2.09 8.37
CA CYS A 190 2.25 0.65 8.63
C CYS A 190 3.67 0.06 8.41
N ALA A 191 4.64 0.85 8.00
CA ALA A 191 6.03 0.46 7.70
C ALA A 191 6.24 -0.64 6.63
N CYS A 192 5.19 -1.17 5.97
CA CYS A 192 5.31 -2.21 4.93
C CYS A 192 6.24 -1.80 3.78
N CYS A 193 6.20 -0.53 3.36
CA CYS A 193 7.00 -0.01 2.26
C CYS A 193 8.48 0.19 2.64
N SER A 194 8.77 0.60 3.88
CA SER A 194 10.16 0.76 4.35
C SER A 194 10.80 -0.61 4.52
N THR A 195 10.08 -1.53 5.14
CA THR A 195 10.54 -2.91 5.34
C THR A 195 10.51 -3.74 4.06
N SER A 196 9.96 -3.28 2.94
CA SER A 196 10.12 -3.96 1.65
C SER A 196 11.32 -3.45 0.85
N CYS A 197 11.93 -2.35 1.27
CA CYS A 197 13.00 -1.68 0.55
C CYS A 197 14.38 -2.24 0.97
N PRO A 198 15.12 -2.90 0.07
CA PRO A 198 16.46 -3.40 0.39
C PRO A 198 17.44 -2.30 0.82
N SER A 199 17.33 -1.09 0.25
CA SER A 199 18.19 0.03 0.68
C SER A 199 17.98 0.39 2.16
N TYR A 200 16.74 0.27 2.64
CA TYR A 200 16.41 0.47 4.05
C TYR A 200 16.93 -0.68 4.92
N TRP A 201 16.98 -1.91 4.40
CA TRP A 201 17.53 -3.05 5.16
C TRP A 201 19.01 -2.89 5.50
N TRP A 202 19.78 -2.31 4.58
CA TRP A 202 21.22 -2.12 4.74
C TRP A 202 21.59 -0.84 5.48
N ASN A 203 20.80 0.24 5.31
CA ASN A 203 21.17 1.58 5.80
C ASN A 203 20.03 2.24 6.61
N GLN A 204 19.30 1.48 7.44
CA GLN A 204 18.16 2.01 8.19
C GLN A 204 18.50 3.19 9.11
N ASP A 205 19.75 3.33 9.57
CA ASP A 205 20.14 4.39 10.50
C ASP A 205 20.22 5.77 9.84
N GLU A 206 20.59 5.81 8.56
CA GLU A 206 20.83 7.06 7.82
C GLU A 206 19.79 7.32 6.72
N TYR A 207 19.27 6.26 6.11
CA TYR A 207 18.22 6.35 5.09
C TYR A 207 16.83 6.42 5.77
N LEU A 208 16.14 7.56 5.59
CA LEU A 208 14.83 7.82 6.21
C LEU A 208 13.72 6.86 5.78
N GLY A 209 13.88 6.22 4.62
CA GLY A 209 12.93 5.26 4.09
C GLY A 209 11.74 5.90 3.34
N PRO A 210 11.02 5.10 2.54
CA PRO A 210 9.97 5.58 1.66
C PRO A 210 8.75 6.16 2.37
N ALA A 211 8.37 5.64 3.55
CA ALA A 211 7.24 6.19 4.30
C ALA A 211 7.52 7.62 4.78
N THR A 212 8.68 7.82 5.40
CA THR A 212 9.13 9.10 5.94
C THR A 212 9.33 10.11 4.82
N LEU A 213 9.98 9.73 3.72
CA LEU A 213 10.19 10.61 2.56
C LEU A 213 8.88 11.04 1.88
N MET A 214 7.91 10.12 1.77
CA MET A 214 6.58 10.45 1.24
C MET A 214 5.83 11.43 2.17
N GLN A 215 5.97 11.27 3.49
CA GLN A 215 5.41 12.20 4.46
C GLN A 215 6.14 13.54 4.46
N ALA A 216 7.45 13.59 4.22
CA ALA A 216 8.17 14.83 4.03
C ALA A 216 7.65 15.58 2.79
N TYR A 217 7.47 14.87 1.67
CA TYR A 217 6.88 15.45 0.46
C TYR A 217 5.47 15.99 0.68
N ARG A 218 4.66 15.30 1.48
CA ARG A 218 3.31 15.75 1.87
C ARG A 218 3.32 17.14 2.53
N TRP A 219 4.36 17.49 3.27
CA TRP A 219 4.50 18.82 3.88
C TRP A 219 5.12 19.83 2.91
N ILE A 220 6.11 19.42 2.10
CA ILE A 220 6.72 20.28 1.07
C ILE A 220 5.70 20.71 0.01
N ALA A 221 4.78 19.83 -0.36
CA ALA A 221 3.75 20.11 -1.37
C ALA A 221 2.49 20.81 -0.81
N ASP A 222 2.38 21.01 0.51
CA ASP A 222 1.22 21.66 1.13
C ASP A 222 1.36 23.18 1.00
N SER A 223 0.45 23.82 0.26
CA SER A 223 0.50 25.28 0.02
C SER A 223 0.39 26.13 1.29
N ARG A 224 -0.02 25.53 2.41
CA ARG A 224 -0.17 26.20 3.70
C ARG A 224 1.13 26.21 4.51
N ASP A 225 2.11 25.37 4.19
CA ASP A 225 3.38 25.26 4.90
C ASP A 225 4.41 26.22 4.26
N SER A 226 4.95 27.15 5.04
CA SER A 226 5.94 28.13 4.56
C SER A 226 7.37 27.59 4.62
N TYR A 227 7.59 26.47 5.31
CA TYR A 227 8.91 25.91 5.60
C TYR A 227 9.35 24.86 4.57
N GLY A 228 8.74 24.84 3.39
CA GLY A 228 9.06 23.89 2.32
C GLY A 228 10.55 23.89 1.92
N ALA A 229 11.18 25.05 1.84
CA ALA A 229 12.60 25.19 1.49
C ALA A 229 13.52 24.60 2.58
N GLU A 230 13.30 24.94 3.86
CA GLU A 230 14.09 24.39 4.97
C GLU A 230 13.94 22.86 5.08
N ARG A 231 12.74 22.34 4.83
CA ARG A 231 12.49 20.89 4.80
C ARG A 231 13.23 20.22 3.65
N LYS A 232 13.32 20.86 2.48
CA LYS A 232 14.10 20.38 1.33
C LYS A 232 15.59 20.34 1.66
N GLU A 233 16.14 21.41 2.25
CA GLU A 233 17.55 21.49 2.64
C GLU A 233 17.92 20.37 3.63
N LYS A 234 17.07 20.11 4.63
CA LYS A 234 17.25 18.97 5.57
C LYS A 234 17.31 17.60 4.88
N LEU A 235 16.74 17.47 3.67
CA LEU A 235 16.78 16.25 2.86
C LEU A 235 17.94 16.21 1.86
N GLN A 236 18.62 17.34 1.62
CA GLN A 236 19.82 17.45 0.78
C GLN A 236 21.06 16.91 1.51
N ASN A 237 21.02 15.64 1.91
CA ASN A 237 22.18 14.93 2.42
C ASN A 237 22.40 13.65 1.59
N GLU A 238 23.64 13.16 1.57
CA GLU A 238 24.02 12.02 0.72
C GLU A 238 23.22 10.73 1.06
N MET A 239 22.74 10.62 2.29
CA MET A 239 22.21 9.37 2.84
C MET A 239 20.69 9.32 2.95
N SER A 240 20.00 10.41 3.31
CA SER A 240 18.56 10.37 3.60
C SER A 240 17.68 10.25 2.36
N LEU A 241 18.01 10.94 1.26
CA LEU A 241 17.23 10.90 0.02
C LEU A 241 17.92 10.11 -1.10
N TYR A 242 19.22 10.35 -1.33
CA TYR A 242 19.90 9.84 -2.52
C TYR A 242 20.15 8.33 -2.49
N ARG A 243 20.10 7.67 -1.33
CA ARG A 243 20.15 6.20 -1.20
C ARG A 243 18.91 5.46 -1.71
N CYS A 244 17.89 6.19 -2.18
CA CYS A 244 16.81 5.58 -2.94
C CYS A 244 17.29 5.20 -4.36
N HIS A 245 17.70 3.94 -4.54
CA HIS A 245 18.09 3.31 -5.81
C HIS A 245 16.93 2.89 -6.72
N THR A 246 15.74 3.49 -6.56
CA THR A 246 14.57 3.23 -7.43
C THR A 246 14.25 1.74 -7.63
N ILE A 247 14.26 0.97 -6.53
CA ILE A 247 13.98 -0.49 -6.53
C ILE A 247 12.48 -0.78 -6.72
N PHE A 248 11.62 0.21 -6.45
CA PHE A 248 10.15 0.16 -6.58
C PHE A 248 9.41 -0.89 -5.75
N ASN A 249 10.09 -1.68 -4.91
CA ASN A 249 9.45 -2.57 -3.94
C ASN A 249 8.52 -1.86 -2.93
N CYS A 250 8.60 -0.55 -2.78
CA CYS A 250 7.75 0.23 -1.88
C CYS A 250 6.38 0.60 -2.47
N THR A 251 6.17 0.38 -3.77
CA THR A 251 4.99 0.81 -4.50
C THR A 251 4.09 -0.39 -4.83
N SER A 252 2.78 -0.14 -4.95
CA SER A 252 1.76 -1.17 -5.19
C SER A 252 1.61 -1.64 -6.65
N ARG A 253 2.12 -0.85 -7.62
CA ARG A 253 1.97 -1.08 -9.07
C ARG A 253 3.31 -0.99 -9.80
N PRO A 254 3.68 -2.01 -10.58
CA PRO A 254 4.56 -1.83 -11.72
C PRO A 254 3.74 -1.87 -13.04
N HIS A 255 4.18 -1.12 -14.06
CA HIS A 255 3.81 -1.23 -15.49
C HIS A 255 2.62 -0.46 -16.10
N SER A 256 2.61 0.87 -16.08
CA SER A 256 2.10 1.61 -17.26
C SER A 256 2.81 2.93 -17.56
N SER A 257 3.46 3.54 -16.58
CA SER A 257 4.25 4.76 -16.76
C SER A 257 5.77 4.53 -16.85
N LEU A 258 6.24 3.28 -16.72
CA LEU A 258 7.68 2.96 -16.74
C LEU A 258 8.34 3.30 -18.08
N LEU A 259 7.64 3.24 -19.21
CA LEU A 259 8.24 3.60 -20.50
C LEU A 259 8.58 5.10 -20.56
N SER A 260 7.72 5.97 -20.03
CA SER A 260 7.99 7.42 -19.97
C SER A 260 9.05 7.77 -18.93
N PHE A 261 9.09 7.09 -17.78
CA PHE A 261 10.07 7.38 -16.72
C PHE A 261 11.47 6.84 -17.02
N PHE A 262 11.61 5.64 -17.62
CA PHE A 262 12.92 5.14 -18.05
C PHE A 262 13.51 6.00 -19.16
N LEU A 263 12.70 6.47 -20.12
CA LEU A 263 13.15 7.44 -21.12
C LEU A 263 13.62 8.75 -20.48
N PHE A 264 12.90 9.25 -19.47
CA PHE A 264 13.24 10.52 -18.80
C PHE A 264 14.56 10.43 -18.01
N HIS A 265 14.82 9.32 -17.32
CA HIS A 265 16.09 9.11 -16.61
C HIS A 265 17.26 8.85 -17.57
N LEU A 266 17.02 8.14 -18.68
CA LEU A 266 18.02 7.99 -19.74
C LEU A 266 18.36 9.35 -20.37
N LEU A 267 17.35 10.20 -20.62
CA LEU A 267 17.52 11.56 -21.14
C LEU A 267 18.29 12.46 -20.19
N LEU A 268 18.07 12.37 -18.87
CA LEU A 268 18.85 13.12 -17.88
C LEU A 268 20.31 12.66 -17.81
N CYS A 269 20.58 11.35 -17.88
CA CYS A 269 21.95 10.83 -18.00
C CYS A 269 22.61 11.27 -19.31
N PHE A 270 21.88 11.26 -20.44
CA PHE A 270 22.39 11.72 -21.73
C PHE A 270 22.65 13.23 -21.74
N SER A 271 21.83 14.04 -21.07
CA SER A 271 21.99 15.49 -20.98
C SER A 271 23.24 15.90 -20.16
N PHE A 272 23.55 15.14 -19.10
CA PHE A 272 24.78 15.32 -18.32
C PHE A 272 26.04 14.91 -19.10
N ILE A 273 25.98 13.84 -19.91
CA ILE A 273 27.11 13.41 -20.75
C ILE A 273 27.31 14.36 -21.94
N LEU A 274 26.24 14.84 -22.56
CA LEU A 274 26.31 15.77 -23.70
C LEU A 274 26.84 17.15 -23.29
N SER A 275 26.47 17.69 -22.12
CA SER A 275 27.01 18.98 -21.65
C SER A 275 28.51 18.94 -21.36
N SER A 276 29.02 17.81 -20.83
CA SER A 276 30.46 17.63 -20.57
C SER A 276 31.29 17.37 -21.84
N PHE A 277 30.70 16.74 -22.86
CA PHE A 277 31.37 16.50 -24.15
C PHE A 277 31.32 17.71 -25.10
N TYR A 278 30.26 18.51 -25.08
CA TYR A 278 30.12 19.67 -25.98
C TYR A 278 31.15 20.76 -25.69
N LEU A 279 31.47 21.00 -24.40
CA LEU A 279 32.48 22.00 -24.02
C LEU A 279 33.92 21.56 -24.31
N SER A 280 34.23 20.26 -24.23
CA SER A 280 35.62 19.79 -24.34
C SER A 280 36.04 19.39 -25.76
N PHE A 281 35.11 19.03 -26.65
CA PHE A 281 35.46 18.48 -27.97
C PHE A 281 34.87 19.23 -29.18
N TYR A 282 33.78 20.00 -29.04
CA TYR A 282 33.11 20.62 -30.19
C TYR A 282 33.64 22.00 -30.57
N LEU A 283 34.11 22.79 -29.60
CA LEU A 283 34.69 24.12 -29.86
C LEU A 283 35.93 24.09 -30.80
N PRO A 284 36.86 23.12 -30.69
CA PRO A 284 38.04 23.06 -31.57
C PRO A 284 37.73 22.59 -33.00
N ILE A 285 36.71 21.75 -33.17
CA ILE A 285 36.37 21.14 -34.48
C ILE A 285 35.60 22.14 -35.35
N HIS A 286 34.73 22.96 -34.75
CA HIS A 286 33.95 23.96 -35.49
C HIS A 286 34.83 25.09 -36.07
N THR A 287 35.90 25.46 -35.38
CA THR A 287 36.92 26.41 -35.89
C THR A 287 37.81 25.81 -36.98
N TRP A 288 38.00 24.49 -37.00
CA TRP A 288 38.77 23.80 -38.04
C TRP A 288 37.95 23.62 -39.33
N ILE A 289 36.67 23.28 -39.22
CA ILE A 289 35.75 23.09 -40.36
C ILE A 289 35.49 24.42 -41.09
N GLN A 290 35.38 25.55 -40.39
CA GLN A 290 35.21 26.86 -41.03
C GLN A 290 36.45 27.31 -41.83
N ASN A 291 37.65 26.85 -41.48
CA ASN A 291 38.88 27.21 -42.19
C ASN A 291 39.18 26.33 -43.42
N HIS A 292 38.54 25.16 -43.56
CA HIS A 292 38.84 24.19 -44.63
C HIS A 292 37.70 23.91 -45.63
N ALA A 293 36.56 24.60 -45.52
CA ALA A 293 35.42 24.44 -46.43
C ALA A 293 35.58 25.12 -47.81
N ARG A 294 36.69 24.86 -48.52
CA ARG A 294 36.89 25.34 -49.91
C ARG A 294 37.18 24.25 -50.94
N TYR A 295 37.13 22.97 -50.57
CA TYR A 295 37.32 21.89 -51.53
C TYR A 295 36.30 20.76 -51.32
N TYR A 296 35.52 20.53 -52.38
CA TYR A 296 34.82 19.32 -52.82
C TYR A 296 33.28 19.39 -52.98
N PRO A 297 32.76 18.88 -54.13
CA PRO A 297 31.41 19.13 -54.59
C PRO A 297 30.41 18.08 -54.09
N SER A 298 29.15 18.51 -54.09
CA SER A 298 27.94 17.81 -53.68
C SER A 298 27.51 16.72 -54.68
N THR A 299 27.56 15.45 -54.28
CA THR A 299 26.76 14.35 -54.86
C THR A 299 26.68 13.15 -53.91
N CYS A 300 25.59 12.39 -54.03
CA CYS A 300 25.29 11.07 -53.42
C CYS A 300 24.46 11.07 -52.12
N LEU A 301 23.14 11.27 -52.28
CA LEU A 301 22.10 10.70 -51.41
C LEU A 301 21.49 9.48 -52.09
N THR A 302 21.61 8.30 -51.49
CA THR A 302 20.76 7.13 -51.75
C THR A 302 20.32 6.51 -50.42
N PRO A 303 19.08 6.00 -50.28
CA PRO A 303 18.58 5.46 -49.03
C PRO A 303 18.87 3.96 -48.90
N ALA A 304 19.32 3.52 -47.73
CA ALA A 304 19.55 2.11 -47.39
C ALA A 304 18.35 1.49 -46.62
N PRO A 305 18.15 0.16 -46.67
CA PRO A 305 16.85 -0.48 -46.49
C PRO A 305 16.51 -0.89 -45.05
N ARG A 306 15.21 -1.15 -44.85
CA ARG A 306 14.56 -1.67 -43.64
C ARG A 306 15.10 -3.06 -43.26
N LEU A 307 15.68 -3.19 -42.07
CA LEU A 307 16.07 -4.48 -41.47
C LEU A 307 14.92 -5.05 -40.62
N SER A 308 14.43 -6.20 -41.06
CA SER A 308 13.47 -7.07 -40.41
C SER A 308 14.10 -7.89 -39.28
N SER A 309 13.44 -7.87 -38.12
CA SER A 309 13.29 -8.95 -37.13
C SER A 309 14.36 -10.06 -37.07
N LEU A 310 15.27 -9.93 -36.10
CA LEU A 310 15.88 -11.07 -35.42
C LEU A 310 16.04 -10.72 -33.93
N SER A 311 15.24 -11.35 -33.07
CA SER A 311 15.52 -11.39 -31.63
C SER A 311 15.23 -12.79 -31.09
N TYR A 312 16.22 -13.27 -30.35
CA TYR A 312 16.43 -14.62 -29.83
C TYR A 312 15.41 -15.02 -28.74
N PRO A 313 15.21 -16.33 -28.48
CA PRO A 313 14.29 -16.80 -27.45
C PRO A 313 14.88 -16.54 -26.05
N ILE A 314 14.18 -15.72 -25.26
CA ILE A 314 14.50 -15.51 -23.84
C ILE A 314 13.97 -16.71 -23.04
N PRO A 315 14.81 -17.41 -22.27
CA PRO A 315 14.39 -18.56 -21.47
C PRO A 315 13.64 -18.11 -20.20
N GLY A 316 12.54 -18.81 -19.90
CA GLY A 316 12.02 -18.95 -18.55
C GLY A 316 11.30 -17.74 -17.98
N SER A 317 9.99 -17.67 -18.19
CA SER A 317 9.06 -16.86 -17.40
C SER A 317 9.09 -17.32 -15.93
N VAL A 318 9.98 -16.73 -15.13
CA VAL A 318 9.81 -16.73 -13.68
C VAL A 318 8.58 -15.88 -13.40
N ASN A 319 7.50 -16.51 -12.94
CA ASN A 319 6.30 -15.84 -12.44
C ASN A 319 6.70 -14.97 -11.23
N VAL A 320 7.18 -13.76 -11.48
CA VAL A 320 7.33 -12.71 -10.47
C VAL A 320 5.92 -12.28 -10.10
N THR A 321 5.38 -12.89 -9.06
CA THR A 321 4.13 -12.49 -8.42
C THR A 321 4.24 -11.02 -8.03
N ARG A 322 3.52 -10.16 -8.77
CA ARG A 322 3.25 -8.73 -8.54
C ARG A 322 3.64 -8.27 -7.12
N SER A 323 4.76 -7.56 -6.98
CA SER A 323 5.17 -6.97 -5.69
C SER A 323 4.19 -5.85 -5.32
N ARG A 324 3.21 -6.18 -4.47
CA ARG A 324 2.16 -5.28 -3.97
C ARG A 324 2.40 -4.99 -2.50
N THR A 325 3.24 -4.01 -2.16
CA THR A 325 3.62 -3.75 -0.76
C THR A 325 2.85 -2.60 -0.12
N CYS A 326 2.34 -1.69 -0.95
CA CYS A 326 1.34 -0.66 -0.68
C CYS A 326 -0.08 -1.18 -0.36
N PRO A 327 -0.53 -1.52 0.87
CA PRO A 327 -1.91 -1.98 1.08
C PRO A 327 -2.97 -0.93 0.73
N LYS A 328 -2.60 0.37 0.81
CA LYS A 328 -3.44 1.51 0.42
C LYS A 328 -3.26 1.95 -1.03
N GLY A 329 -2.40 1.28 -1.80
CA GLY A 329 -2.18 1.62 -3.20
C GLY A 329 -1.32 2.86 -3.44
N LEU A 330 -0.71 3.45 -2.39
CA LEU A 330 0.11 4.65 -2.50
C LEU A 330 1.39 4.42 -3.31
N ASN A 331 1.98 5.51 -3.80
CA ASN A 331 3.21 5.48 -4.58
C ASN A 331 4.32 6.35 -3.94
N PRO A 332 4.99 5.85 -2.89
CA PRO A 332 6.11 6.55 -2.27
C PRO A 332 7.24 6.87 -3.25
N ALA A 333 7.47 6.00 -4.24
CA ALA A 333 8.52 6.21 -5.23
C ALA A 333 8.27 7.44 -6.11
N ALA A 334 7.01 7.74 -6.44
CA ALA A 334 6.66 8.95 -7.17
C ALA A 334 6.90 10.22 -6.33
N ALA A 335 6.57 10.20 -5.03
CA ALA A 335 6.84 11.31 -4.14
C ALA A 335 8.35 11.58 -4.02
N ILE A 336 9.16 10.53 -3.85
CA ILE A 336 10.63 10.64 -3.81
C ILE A 336 11.17 11.20 -5.12
N ALA A 337 10.66 10.74 -6.26
CA ALA A 337 11.08 11.24 -7.56
C ALA A 337 10.76 12.73 -7.75
N ARG A 338 9.60 13.21 -7.25
CA ARG A 338 9.24 14.63 -7.29
C ARG A 338 10.16 15.48 -6.40
N ILE A 339 10.48 15.02 -5.19
CA ILE A 339 11.48 15.70 -4.35
C ILE A 339 12.80 15.83 -5.12
N LYS A 340 13.31 14.72 -5.68
CA LYS A 340 14.57 14.73 -6.44
C LYS A 340 14.53 15.67 -7.64
N LEU A 341 13.39 15.78 -8.33
CA LEU A 341 13.23 16.68 -9.46
C LEU A 341 13.25 18.14 -9.01
N GLU A 342 12.50 18.49 -7.97
CA GLU A 342 12.47 19.86 -7.43
C GLU A 342 13.86 20.30 -6.94
N LEU A 343 14.61 19.41 -6.29
CA LEU A 343 15.99 19.66 -5.85
C LEU A 343 17.00 19.77 -7.01
N ALA A 344 16.67 19.29 -8.21
CA ALA A 344 17.56 19.36 -9.37
C ALA A 344 17.27 20.59 -10.26
N THR A 345 16.12 21.25 -10.05
CA THR A 345 15.71 22.45 -10.79
C THR A 345 16.03 23.76 -10.06
N GLU A 346 16.30 23.68 -8.75
CA GLU A 346 16.89 24.74 -7.93
C GLU A 346 18.42 24.71 -8.08
#